data_AF-A0A7S4MNF5-F1
#
_entry.id   AF-A0A7S4MNF5-F1
#
_cell.length_a   1.000
_cell.length_b   1.000
_cell.length_c   1.000
_cell.angle_alpha   90.00
_cell.angle_beta   90.00
_cell.angle_gamma   90.00
#
_symmetry.space_group_name_H-M   'P 1'
#
loop_
_entity.id
_entity.type
_entity.pdbx_description
1 polymer ?
#
loop_
_entity_poly.entity_id
_entity_poly.type
_entity_poly.pdbx_seq_one_letter_code
_entity_poly.pdbx_strand_id
1 'polypeptide(L)'
;PKRLVVMEDARKYIDQSKLQDAISECITTILRERPENPVKRMSELLATWGPKRFNTLQPSPVDAKYKLAVVQFKVAGAKNGGSDKGPDGNRVDSIPIANGVIAAGGACDLILYDAEAHEKFVADTGKYDALIVRINPGQLSQGTPEGTQMKFDDLMNKYIGEGKLVWSSPKIQTQMGAKDALVKIKDLGCGLPDTLAFYSPEELEAGFKATCAYQPRVIKQNRGSAGEGIWLCWLWDKAADKKVEIYPSKALGDSSLADDDYIKLMEMNDNHVEYHTVKEFLTFCVDGPDAPGAGKWASTFPGKYLEGGKEAGGKEA
;
A
#
# COMPACT_ATOMS: atom_id res chain seq x y z
N PRO A 1 20.17 16.41 2.47
CA PRO A 1 20.56 15.75 1.20
C PRO A 1 21.95 15.10 1.24
N LYS A 2 23.05 15.85 1.38
CA LYS A 2 24.43 15.29 1.30
C LYS A 2 24.80 14.27 2.39
N ARG A 3 24.26 14.39 3.61
CA ARG A 3 24.52 13.44 4.71
C ARG A 3 23.85 12.07 4.52
N LEU A 4 22.71 12.03 3.83
CA LEU A 4 21.99 10.77 3.53
C LEU A 4 22.66 9.99 2.41
N VAL A 5 23.13 10.66 1.36
CA VAL A 5 23.87 10.05 0.24
C VAL A 5 25.13 9.34 0.73
N VAL A 6 25.88 9.95 1.64
CA VAL A 6 27.08 9.35 2.24
C VAL A 6 26.75 8.10 3.08
N MET A 7 25.60 8.06 3.75
CA MET A 7 25.18 6.88 4.52
C MET A 7 24.66 5.74 3.62
N GLU A 8 23.98 6.06 2.52
CA GLU A 8 23.57 5.06 1.52
C GLU A 8 24.78 4.45 0.81
N ASP A 9 25.76 5.26 0.43
CA ASP A 9 26.98 4.78 -0.23
C ASP A 9 27.84 3.94 0.73
N ALA A 10 27.94 4.34 2.00
CA ALA A 10 28.58 3.55 3.03
C ALA A 10 27.85 2.21 3.27
N ARG A 11 26.51 2.21 3.26
CA ARG A 11 25.71 1.00 3.43
C ARG A 11 25.87 0.04 2.25
N LYS A 12 25.83 0.56 1.02
CA LYS A 12 26.11 -0.23 -0.20
C LYS A 12 27.53 -0.82 -0.17
N TYR A 13 28.52 -0.05 0.26
CA TYR A 13 29.89 -0.53 0.39
C TYR A 13 30.01 -1.63 1.46
N ILE A 14 29.36 -1.47 2.62
CA ILE A 14 29.32 -2.49 3.67
C ILE A 14 28.63 -3.77 3.17
N ASP A 15 27.52 -3.65 2.45
CA ASP A 15 26.80 -4.83 1.92
C ASP A 15 27.60 -5.54 0.81
N GLN A 16 28.33 -4.79 -0.02
CA GLN A 16 29.27 -5.35 -1.00
C GLN A 16 30.44 -6.07 -0.31
N SER A 17 31.02 -5.48 0.73
CA SER A 17 32.10 -6.10 1.52
C SER A 17 31.63 -7.41 2.14
N LYS A 18 30.44 -7.43 2.75
CA LYS A 18 29.87 -8.66 3.34
C LYS A 18 29.63 -9.75 2.30
N LEU A 19 29.19 -9.38 1.09
CA LEU A 19 29.02 -10.32 -0.02
C LEU A 19 30.36 -10.90 -0.48
N GLN A 20 31.42 -10.08 -0.53
CA GLN A 20 32.77 -10.54 -0.88
C GLN A 20 33.32 -11.51 0.17
N ASP A 21 33.12 -11.22 1.46
CA ASP A 21 33.50 -12.12 2.56
C ASP A 21 32.77 -13.46 2.45
N ALA A 22 31.48 -13.42 2.17
CA ALA A 22 30.64 -14.60 1.98
C ALA A 22 31.09 -15.48 0.81
N ILE A 23 31.35 -14.85 -0.33
CA ILE A 23 31.83 -15.54 -1.53
C ILE A 23 33.19 -16.19 -1.23
N SER A 24 34.07 -15.49 -0.52
CA SER A 24 35.38 -16.02 -0.12
C SER A 24 35.27 -17.23 0.80
N GLU A 25 34.34 -17.21 1.76
CA GLU A 25 34.07 -18.32 2.67
C GLU A 25 33.45 -19.52 1.96
N CYS A 26 32.53 -19.28 1.01
CA CYS A 26 31.94 -20.32 0.17
C CYS A 26 32.99 -20.97 -0.74
N ILE A 27 33.86 -20.18 -1.39
CA ILE A 27 34.97 -20.68 -2.21
C ILE A 27 35.91 -21.55 -1.36
N THR A 28 36.29 -21.07 -0.17
CA THR A 28 37.14 -21.81 0.77
C THR A 28 36.51 -23.17 1.13
N THR A 29 35.21 -23.18 1.38
CA THR A 29 34.45 -24.40 1.69
C THR A 29 34.44 -25.37 0.51
N ILE A 30 34.22 -24.90 -0.72
CA ILE A 30 34.23 -25.73 -1.94
C ILE A 30 35.61 -26.32 -2.20
N LEU A 31 36.68 -25.52 -2.05
CA LEU A 31 38.06 -25.97 -2.25
C LEU A 31 38.44 -27.07 -1.25
N ARG A 32 37.89 -27.01 -0.03
CA ARG A 32 38.07 -28.02 1.01
C ARG A 32 37.23 -29.28 0.75
N GLU A 33 35.94 -29.13 0.46
CA GLU A 33 34.99 -30.24 0.30
C GLU A 33 35.15 -30.99 -1.03
N ARG A 34 35.68 -30.33 -2.06
CA ARG A 34 35.84 -30.84 -3.44
C ARG A 34 34.60 -31.60 -3.94
N PRO A 35 33.39 -30.99 -3.88
CA PRO A 35 32.17 -31.63 -4.35
C PRO A 35 32.24 -31.91 -5.85
N GLU A 36 31.56 -32.96 -6.32
CA GLU A 36 31.49 -33.31 -7.75
C GLU A 36 30.93 -32.16 -8.61
N ASN A 37 30.05 -31.32 -8.05
CA ASN A 37 29.53 -30.12 -8.69
C ASN A 37 29.78 -28.86 -7.84
N PRO A 38 30.92 -28.19 -8.03
CA PRO A 38 31.28 -27.01 -7.23
C PRO A 38 30.36 -25.81 -7.46
N VAL A 39 29.78 -25.66 -8.66
CA VAL A 39 28.86 -24.55 -8.98
C VAL A 39 27.54 -24.72 -8.24
N LYS A 40 26.98 -25.94 -8.23
CA LYS A 40 25.75 -26.23 -7.46
C LYS A 40 25.99 -26.03 -5.96
N ARG A 41 27.12 -26.51 -5.44
CA ARG A 41 27.48 -26.33 -4.02
C ARG A 41 27.65 -24.86 -3.64
N MET A 42 28.26 -24.05 -4.51
CA MET A 42 28.35 -22.59 -4.33
C MET A 42 26.96 -21.96 -4.25
N SER A 43 26.06 -22.33 -5.16
CA SER A 43 24.67 -21.84 -5.17
C SER A 43 23.93 -22.20 -3.87
N GLU A 44 24.08 -23.43 -3.37
CA GLU A 44 23.49 -23.87 -2.10
C GLU A 44 24.04 -23.09 -0.90
N LEU A 45 25.36 -22.88 -0.83
CA LEU A 45 26.00 -22.10 0.24
C LEU A 45 25.58 -20.63 0.19
N LEU A 46 25.57 -20.02 -1.00
CA LEU A 46 25.10 -18.64 -1.19
C LEU A 46 23.60 -18.49 -0.93
N ALA A 47 22.79 -19.52 -1.19
CA ALA A 47 21.36 -19.51 -0.86
C ALA A 47 21.11 -19.49 0.67
N THR A 48 22.08 -19.95 1.47
CA THR A 48 22.05 -19.81 2.94
C THR A 48 22.67 -18.51 3.42
N TRP A 49 23.33 -17.76 2.54
CA TRP A 49 23.95 -16.49 2.86
C TRP A 49 22.93 -15.35 2.79
N GLY A 50 22.95 -14.50 3.82
CA GLY A 50 21.98 -13.44 4.03
C GLY A 50 21.12 -13.67 5.27
N PRO A 51 20.32 -12.67 5.68
CA PRO A 51 19.46 -12.80 6.85
C PRO A 51 18.47 -13.94 6.63
N LYS A 52 18.51 -14.95 7.51
CA LYS A 52 17.56 -16.06 7.50
C LYS A 52 16.14 -15.50 7.66
N ARG A 53 15.31 -15.69 6.63
CA ARG A 53 13.90 -15.31 6.70
C ARG A 53 13.16 -16.30 7.60
N PHE A 54 12.60 -15.80 8.68
CA PHE A 54 11.74 -16.58 9.56
C PHE A 54 10.28 -16.28 9.23
N ASN A 55 9.57 -17.29 8.74
CA ASN A 55 8.12 -17.22 8.51
C ASN A 55 7.31 -17.62 9.76
N THR A 56 7.99 -17.90 10.88
CA THR A 56 7.40 -18.14 12.19
C THR A 56 7.92 -17.09 13.18
N LEU A 57 7.07 -16.73 14.16
CA LEU A 57 7.47 -15.83 15.23
C LEU A 57 8.61 -16.47 16.04
N GLN A 58 9.70 -15.72 16.20
CA GLN A 58 10.85 -16.15 16.99
C GLN A 58 10.59 -15.92 18.49
N PRO A 59 11.27 -16.65 19.38
CA PRO A 59 11.21 -16.35 20.81
C PRO A 59 11.77 -14.94 21.06
N SER A 60 11.10 -14.20 21.95
CA SER A 60 11.61 -12.90 22.42
C SER A 60 12.83 -13.07 23.33
N PRO A 61 13.78 -12.10 23.34
CA PRO A 61 14.87 -12.10 24.32
C PRO A 61 14.33 -12.05 25.74
N VAL A 62 14.94 -12.82 26.65
CA VAL A 62 14.49 -12.96 28.05
C VAL A 62 14.61 -11.64 28.83
N ASP A 63 15.61 -10.84 28.47
CA ASP A 63 15.99 -9.56 29.08
C ASP A 63 15.60 -8.35 28.21
N ALA A 64 14.65 -8.53 27.28
CA ALA A 64 14.18 -7.45 26.42
C ALA A 64 13.67 -6.27 27.25
N LYS A 65 14.34 -5.11 27.10
CA LYS A 65 13.99 -3.88 27.81
C LYS A 65 12.63 -3.33 27.40
N TYR A 66 12.26 -3.48 26.13
CA TYR A 66 11.02 -2.98 25.57
C TYR A 66 10.19 -4.14 25.01
N LYS A 67 8.89 -4.12 25.30
CA LYS A 67 7.91 -5.11 24.88
C LYS A 67 6.90 -4.45 23.96
N LEU A 68 6.79 -4.96 22.75
CA LEU A 68 5.86 -4.46 21.74
C LEU A 68 4.84 -5.54 21.39
N ALA A 69 3.75 -5.14 20.77
CA ALA A 69 2.83 -6.09 20.14
C ALA A 69 2.44 -5.64 18.75
N VAL A 70 2.45 -6.57 17.79
CA VAL A 70 1.79 -6.38 16.50
C VAL A 70 0.32 -6.71 16.68
N VAL A 71 -0.53 -5.70 16.50
CA VAL A 71 -1.99 -5.82 16.63
C VAL A 71 -2.60 -6.15 15.28
N GLN A 72 -3.42 -7.20 15.24
CA GLN A 72 -4.08 -7.73 14.06
C GLN A 72 -5.59 -7.78 14.27
N PHE A 73 -6.35 -7.93 13.20
CA PHE A 73 -7.80 -8.12 13.24
C PHE A 73 -8.21 -9.10 12.14
N LYS A 74 -9.23 -9.92 12.40
CA LYS A 74 -9.81 -10.84 11.42
C LYS A 74 -11.26 -10.44 11.16
N VAL A 75 -11.59 -10.21 9.89
CA VAL A 75 -12.97 -9.95 9.48
C VAL A 75 -13.76 -11.26 9.61
N ALA A 76 -14.86 -11.22 10.37
CA ALA A 76 -15.70 -12.39 10.61
C ALA A 76 -16.24 -12.97 9.30
N GLY A 77 -16.18 -14.29 9.15
CA GLY A 77 -16.65 -14.99 7.95
C GLY A 77 -15.74 -14.86 6.70
N ALA A 78 -14.74 -13.98 6.71
CA ALA A 78 -13.81 -13.85 5.59
C ALA A 78 -12.80 -15.01 5.57
N LYS A 79 -12.47 -15.52 4.36
CA LYS A 79 -11.42 -16.52 4.16
C LYS A 79 -10.11 -16.02 4.79
N ASN A 80 -9.45 -16.86 5.58
CA ASN A 80 -8.25 -16.55 6.37
C ASN A 80 -8.36 -15.33 7.31
N GLY A 81 -9.57 -14.76 7.51
CA GLY A 81 -9.80 -13.53 8.27
C GLY A 81 -9.59 -12.23 7.48
N GLY A 82 -9.51 -12.29 6.15
CA GLY A 82 -9.37 -11.12 5.27
C GLY A 82 -8.49 -11.40 4.04
N SER A 83 -8.70 -10.64 2.96
CA SER A 83 -7.93 -10.76 1.71
C SER A 83 -6.44 -10.40 1.88
N ASP A 84 -6.10 -9.68 2.95
CA ASP A 84 -4.74 -9.28 3.31
C ASP A 84 -3.93 -10.39 4.01
N LYS A 85 -4.52 -11.57 4.24
CA LYS A 85 -3.96 -12.61 5.11
C LYS A 85 -3.62 -13.90 4.38
N GLY A 86 -2.47 -14.47 4.78
CA GLY A 86 -2.01 -15.78 4.31
C GLY A 86 -2.78 -16.94 4.96
N PRO A 87 -2.49 -18.19 4.56
CA PRO A 87 -3.12 -19.39 5.12
C PRO A 87 -2.92 -19.57 6.64
N ASP A 88 -1.91 -18.93 7.21
CA ASP A 88 -1.64 -18.91 8.66
C ASP A 88 -2.53 -17.89 9.41
N GLY A 89 -3.35 -17.13 8.69
CA GLY A 89 -4.26 -16.12 9.23
C GLY A 89 -3.56 -14.84 9.70
N ASN A 90 -2.28 -14.66 9.36
CA ASN A 90 -1.54 -13.41 9.56
C ASN A 90 -1.43 -12.66 8.24
N ARG A 91 -1.20 -11.35 8.32
CA ARG A 91 -0.69 -10.64 7.15
C ARG A 91 0.73 -11.09 6.85
N VAL A 92 1.10 -11.00 5.58
CA VAL A 92 2.43 -11.40 5.09
C VAL A 92 3.58 -10.64 5.78
N ASP A 93 3.29 -9.46 6.33
CA ASP A 93 4.24 -8.57 7.00
C ASP A 93 4.21 -8.67 8.54
N SER A 94 3.17 -9.23 9.17
CA SER A 94 3.04 -9.27 10.64
C SER A 94 4.20 -10.00 11.33
N ILE A 95 4.51 -11.22 10.90
CA ILE A 95 5.60 -12.02 11.48
C ILE A 95 6.97 -11.38 11.18
N PRO A 96 7.29 -10.96 9.94
CA PRO A 96 8.52 -10.21 9.66
C PRO A 96 8.69 -8.96 10.53
N ILE A 97 7.62 -8.19 10.76
CA ILE A 97 7.67 -7.00 11.62
C ILE A 97 8.01 -7.38 13.06
N ALA A 98 7.31 -8.37 13.63
CA ALA A 98 7.57 -8.85 14.98
C ALA A 98 9.00 -9.40 15.13
N ASN A 99 9.46 -10.18 14.17
CA ASN A 99 10.83 -10.69 14.13
C ASN A 99 11.88 -9.58 13.95
N GLY A 100 11.52 -8.47 13.28
CA GLY A 100 12.37 -7.28 13.22
C GLY A 100 12.55 -6.61 14.57
N VAL A 101 11.49 -6.52 15.38
CA VAL A 101 11.57 -6.04 16.77
C VAL A 101 12.45 -6.96 17.62
N ILE A 102 12.27 -8.28 17.48
CA ILE A 102 13.07 -9.30 18.18
C ILE A 102 14.55 -9.22 17.80
N ALA A 103 14.86 -9.11 16.50
CA ALA A 103 16.21 -8.95 16.02
C ALA A 103 16.89 -7.66 16.50
N ALA A 104 16.10 -6.61 16.79
CA ALA A 104 16.57 -5.37 17.39
C ALA A 104 16.75 -5.43 18.92
N GLY A 105 16.49 -6.60 19.55
CA GLY A 105 16.63 -6.81 20.99
C GLY A 105 15.36 -6.49 21.82
N GLY A 106 14.24 -6.19 21.16
CA GLY A 106 12.94 -6.05 21.82
C GLY A 106 12.20 -7.38 21.97
N ALA A 107 11.17 -7.42 22.81
CA ALA A 107 10.20 -8.51 22.81
C ALA A 107 9.02 -8.11 21.93
N CYS A 108 8.44 -9.07 21.21
CA CYS A 108 7.27 -8.80 20.39
C CYS A 108 6.30 -9.98 20.36
N ASP A 109 5.04 -9.69 20.67
CA ASP A 109 3.94 -10.63 20.55
C ASP A 109 3.03 -10.27 19.37
N LEU A 110 2.25 -11.25 18.89
CA LEU A 110 1.14 -11.02 17.96
C LEU A 110 -0.17 -11.04 18.75
N ILE A 111 -0.96 -9.98 18.67
CA ILE A 111 -2.25 -9.88 19.37
C ILE A 111 -3.37 -9.70 18.36
N LEU A 112 -4.42 -10.48 18.51
CA LEU A 112 -5.65 -10.32 17.75
C LEU A 112 -6.61 -9.44 18.54
N TYR A 113 -7.10 -8.37 17.92
CA TYR A 113 -8.24 -7.60 18.41
C TYR A 113 -9.53 -8.37 18.12
N ASP A 114 -10.35 -8.55 19.14
CA ASP A 114 -11.69 -9.11 19.06
C ASP A 114 -12.68 -8.03 19.52
N ALA A 115 -13.61 -7.67 18.64
CA ALA A 115 -14.58 -6.60 18.88
C ALA A 115 -15.51 -6.90 20.08
N GLU A 116 -15.78 -8.18 20.33
CA GLU A 116 -16.63 -8.64 21.44
C GLU A 116 -15.87 -8.68 22.78
N ALA A 117 -14.53 -8.71 22.74
CA ALA A 117 -13.67 -8.87 23.92
C ALA A 117 -12.76 -7.65 24.18
N HIS A 118 -13.28 -6.44 23.94
CA HIS A 118 -12.51 -5.21 24.05
C HIS A 118 -11.79 -5.04 25.40
N GLU A 119 -12.46 -5.29 26.53
CA GLU A 119 -11.84 -5.14 27.86
C GLU A 119 -10.69 -6.12 28.09
N LYS A 120 -10.79 -7.33 27.52
CA LYS A 120 -9.69 -8.28 27.52
C LYS A 120 -8.52 -7.74 26.71
N PHE A 121 -8.78 -7.15 25.55
CA PHE A 121 -7.73 -6.52 24.74
C PHE A 121 -7.07 -5.35 25.47
N VAL A 122 -7.82 -4.52 26.20
CA VAL A 122 -7.26 -3.46 27.06
C VAL A 122 -6.31 -4.06 28.11
N ALA A 123 -6.75 -5.10 28.84
CA ALA A 123 -5.91 -5.76 29.84
C ALA A 123 -4.66 -6.41 29.24
N ASP A 124 -4.80 -7.09 28.10
CA ASP A 124 -3.70 -7.75 27.41
C ASP A 124 -2.69 -6.74 26.87
N THR A 125 -3.15 -5.60 26.33
CA THR A 125 -2.28 -4.62 25.66
C THR A 125 -1.71 -3.54 26.58
N GLY A 126 -2.29 -3.36 27.77
CA GLY A 126 -1.86 -2.39 28.76
C GLY A 126 -0.37 -2.53 29.12
N LYS A 127 0.14 -3.77 29.14
CA LYS A 127 1.51 -4.14 29.55
C LYS A 127 2.63 -3.88 28.53
N TYR A 128 2.30 -3.54 27.28
CA TYR A 128 3.31 -3.27 26.24
C TYR A 128 3.70 -1.80 26.19
N ASP A 129 4.96 -1.53 25.85
CA ASP A 129 5.52 -0.19 25.67
C ASP A 129 5.10 0.45 24.34
N ALA A 130 4.77 -0.37 23.33
CA ALA A 130 4.21 0.11 22.08
C ALA A 130 3.33 -0.93 21.37
N LEU A 131 2.44 -0.43 20.51
CA LEU A 131 1.60 -1.24 19.63
C LEU A 131 1.89 -0.91 18.17
N ILE A 132 2.09 -1.95 17.35
CA ILE A 132 2.21 -1.85 15.90
C ILE A 132 0.91 -2.37 15.29
N VAL A 133 0.02 -1.47 14.92
CA VAL A 133 -1.30 -1.75 14.36
C VAL A 133 -1.17 -2.16 12.88
N ARG A 134 -1.48 -3.42 12.60
CA ARG A 134 -1.54 -4.00 11.24
C ARG A 134 -2.97 -4.35 10.84
N ILE A 135 -3.92 -3.50 11.21
CA ILE A 135 -5.33 -3.58 10.79
C ILE A 135 -5.51 -2.63 9.60
N ASN A 136 -6.14 -3.09 8.51
CA ASN A 136 -6.42 -2.18 7.40
C ASN A 136 -7.58 -1.24 7.77
N PRO A 137 -7.53 0.04 7.35
CA PRO A 137 -8.62 0.98 7.59
C PRO A 137 -9.98 0.42 7.12
N GLY A 138 -11.01 0.58 7.95
CA GLY A 138 -12.37 0.12 7.66
C GLY A 138 -12.65 -1.34 7.99
N GLN A 139 -11.63 -2.19 8.24
CA GLN A 139 -11.88 -3.59 8.63
C GLN A 139 -12.63 -3.71 9.96
N LEU A 140 -12.41 -2.80 10.90
CA LEU A 140 -13.11 -2.75 12.19
C LEU A 140 -14.57 -2.30 12.10
N SER A 141 -15.06 -2.02 10.91
CA SER A 141 -16.48 -1.77 10.63
C SER A 141 -17.12 -2.90 9.84
N GLN A 142 -16.37 -3.95 9.49
CA GLN A 142 -16.84 -5.07 8.67
C GLN A 142 -17.22 -6.25 9.57
N GLY A 143 -18.51 -6.50 9.71
CA GLY A 143 -19.02 -7.66 10.47
C GLY A 143 -18.76 -7.57 11.98
N THR A 144 -18.69 -6.36 12.52
CA THR A 144 -18.50 -6.06 13.95
C THR A 144 -19.63 -5.18 14.46
N PRO A 145 -19.85 -5.08 15.79
CA PRO A 145 -20.78 -4.12 16.37
C PRO A 145 -20.53 -2.68 15.91
N GLU A 146 -21.60 -1.90 15.81
CA GLU A 146 -21.51 -0.48 15.49
C GLU A 146 -20.60 0.26 16.49
N GLY A 147 -19.77 1.19 15.99
CA GLY A 147 -18.82 1.94 16.82
C GLY A 147 -17.53 1.20 17.18
N THR A 148 -17.32 -0.04 16.72
CA THR A 148 -16.08 -0.81 16.99
C THR A 148 -14.80 -0.06 16.58
N GLN A 149 -14.78 0.54 15.38
CA GLN A 149 -13.65 1.37 14.92
C GLN A 149 -13.37 2.53 15.88
N MET A 150 -14.40 3.30 16.26
CA MET A 150 -14.26 4.43 17.18
C MET A 150 -13.76 3.97 18.56
N LYS A 151 -14.32 2.88 19.10
CA LYS A 151 -13.90 2.31 20.39
C LYS A 151 -12.43 1.89 20.37
N PHE A 152 -11.97 1.30 19.27
CA PHE A 152 -10.56 0.94 19.09
C PHE A 152 -9.67 2.19 19.00
N ASP A 153 -10.05 3.18 18.20
CA ASP A 153 -9.29 4.41 18.01
C ASP A 153 -9.19 5.24 19.31
N ASP A 154 -10.25 5.28 20.10
CA ASP A 154 -10.27 5.92 21.42
C ASP A 154 -9.26 5.28 22.38
N LEU A 155 -9.19 3.94 22.40
CA LEU A 155 -8.18 3.23 23.18
C LEU A 155 -6.76 3.54 22.70
N MET A 156 -6.53 3.56 21.39
CA MET A 156 -5.22 3.90 20.84
C MET A 156 -4.82 5.35 21.19
N ASN A 157 -5.75 6.29 21.11
CA ASN A 157 -5.53 7.69 21.51
C ASN A 157 -5.28 7.83 23.00
N LYS A 158 -6.00 7.07 23.85
CA LYS A 158 -5.74 7.00 25.29
C LYS A 158 -4.30 6.54 25.56
N TYR A 159 -3.87 5.46 24.93
CA TYR A 159 -2.48 4.97 25.05
C TYR A 159 -1.45 6.00 24.61
N ILE A 160 -1.68 6.70 23.50
CA ILE A 160 -0.81 7.80 23.07
C ILE A 160 -0.77 8.92 24.13
N GLY A 161 -1.91 9.29 24.71
CA GLY A 161 -2.00 10.28 25.78
C GLY A 161 -1.27 9.88 27.06
N GLU A 162 -1.18 8.58 27.34
CA GLU A 162 -0.42 7.99 28.44
C GLU A 162 1.09 7.84 28.13
N GLY A 163 1.54 8.24 26.94
CA GLY A 163 2.93 8.19 26.52
C GLY A 163 3.36 6.88 25.84
N LYS A 164 2.43 5.94 25.62
CA LYS A 164 2.67 4.71 24.85
C LYS A 164 2.76 5.02 23.35
N LEU A 165 3.64 4.32 22.65
CA LEU A 165 3.78 4.49 21.20
C LEU A 165 2.77 3.61 20.45
N VAL A 166 2.05 4.18 19.48
CA VAL A 166 1.11 3.45 18.62
C VAL A 166 1.42 3.76 17.16
N TRP A 167 1.72 2.72 16.37
CA TRP A 167 2.12 2.84 14.97
C TRP A 167 1.21 2.02 14.03
N SER A 168 0.50 2.63 13.10
CA SER A 168 0.22 4.07 12.97
C SER A 168 -0.86 4.51 13.96
N SER A 169 -0.72 5.72 14.50
CA SER A 169 -1.77 6.34 15.33
C SER A 169 -3.05 6.59 14.52
N PRO A 170 -4.23 6.66 15.18
CA PRO A 170 -5.50 6.93 14.49
C PRO A 170 -5.45 8.20 13.63
N LYS A 171 -4.89 9.29 14.17
CA LYS A 171 -4.69 10.55 13.43
C LYS A 171 -3.92 10.36 12.12
N ILE A 172 -2.81 9.62 12.16
CA ILE A 172 -1.99 9.37 10.96
C ILE A 172 -2.73 8.48 9.98
N GLN A 173 -3.47 7.47 10.45
CA GLN A 173 -4.31 6.64 9.57
C GLN A 173 -5.39 7.46 8.87
N THR A 174 -6.05 8.39 9.57
CA THR A 174 -7.04 9.29 8.96
C THR A 174 -6.41 10.23 7.94
N GLN A 175 -5.24 10.80 8.23
CA GLN A 175 -4.58 11.80 7.38
C GLN A 175 -3.86 11.21 6.18
N MET A 176 -3.21 10.04 6.34
CA MET A 176 -2.41 9.39 5.30
C MET A 176 -3.18 8.29 4.56
N GLY A 177 -4.37 7.91 5.05
CA GLY A 177 -5.23 6.91 4.41
C GLY A 177 -6.06 7.45 3.24
N ALA A 178 -6.06 8.76 3.01
CA ALA A 178 -6.67 9.39 1.85
C ALA A 178 -5.58 9.75 0.81
N LYS A 179 -5.93 9.62 -0.48
CA LYS A 179 -5.00 9.90 -1.58
C LYS A 179 -4.80 11.39 -1.84
N ASP A 180 -5.61 12.26 -1.24
CA ASP A 180 -5.40 13.72 -1.20
C ASP A 180 -4.03 14.10 -0.59
N ALA A 181 -3.46 13.25 0.26
CA ALA A 181 -2.09 13.38 0.75
C ALA A 181 -1.06 13.47 -0.40
N LEU A 182 -1.32 12.84 -1.56
CA LEU A 182 -0.46 12.94 -2.75
C LEU A 182 -0.46 14.35 -3.35
N VAL A 183 -1.60 15.04 -3.31
CA VAL A 183 -1.71 16.44 -3.77
C VAL A 183 -0.91 17.35 -2.85
N LYS A 184 -0.93 17.10 -1.54
CA LYS A 184 -0.20 17.89 -0.53
C LYS A 184 1.32 17.78 -0.65
N ILE A 185 1.83 16.72 -1.29
CA ILE A 185 3.27 16.49 -1.48
C ILE A 185 3.75 16.72 -2.91
N LYS A 186 2.89 17.23 -3.80
CA LYS A 186 3.19 17.36 -5.24
C LYS A 186 4.40 18.23 -5.56
N ASP A 187 4.73 19.17 -4.66
CA ASP A 187 5.85 20.10 -4.78
C ASP A 187 7.14 19.58 -4.11
N LEU A 188 7.11 18.39 -3.49
CA LEU A 188 8.34 17.73 -3.01
C LEU A 188 9.14 17.18 -4.20
N GLY A 189 10.44 16.91 -4.00
CA GLY A 189 11.30 16.39 -5.07
C GLY A 189 10.91 15.01 -5.64
N CYS A 190 9.98 14.29 -5.00
CA CYS A 190 9.37 13.05 -5.50
C CYS A 190 7.91 13.22 -5.95
N GLY A 191 7.37 14.44 -5.87
CA GLY A 191 6.02 14.77 -6.28
C GLY A 191 5.93 15.07 -7.77
N LEU A 192 4.69 15.09 -8.28
CA LEU A 192 4.37 15.50 -9.64
C LEU A 192 3.42 16.70 -9.57
N PRO A 193 3.82 17.90 -10.04
CA PRO A 193 3.02 19.14 -9.92
C PRO A 193 1.60 19.06 -10.53
N ASP A 194 1.41 18.14 -11.47
CA ASP A 194 0.13 17.84 -12.13
C ASP A 194 -0.69 16.76 -11.40
N THR A 195 -0.40 16.51 -10.12
CA THR A 195 -1.25 15.72 -9.21
C THR A 195 -2.40 16.59 -8.69
N LEU A 196 -3.62 16.24 -9.07
CA LEU A 196 -4.84 17.00 -8.77
C LEU A 196 -5.85 16.15 -7.98
N ALA A 197 -6.72 16.82 -7.22
CA ALA A 197 -7.92 16.24 -6.64
C ALA A 197 -9.14 17.00 -7.18
N PHE A 198 -10.20 16.27 -7.47
CA PHE A 198 -11.44 16.80 -8.05
C PHE A 198 -12.60 16.50 -7.10
N TYR A 199 -13.46 17.48 -6.89
CA TYR A 199 -14.57 17.39 -5.94
C TYR A 199 -15.93 17.63 -6.60
N SER A 200 -15.96 17.95 -7.90
CA SER A 200 -17.17 17.99 -8.71
C SER A 200 -16.99 17.23 -10.04
N PRO A 201 -18.10 16.83 -10.71
CA PRO A 201 -18.04 16.22 -12.03
C PRO A 201 -17.34 17.11 -13.07
N GLU A 202 -17.59 18.42 -13.01
CA GLU A 202 -17.03 19.40 -13.95
C GLU A 202 -15.53 19.55 -13.78
N GLU A 203 -15.05 19.61 -12.52
CA GLU A 203 -13.62 19.63 -12.21
C GLU A 203 -12.93 18.34 -12.69
N LEU A 204 -13.56 17.18 -12.46
CA LEU A 204 -13.03 15.89 -12.87
C LEU A 204 -12.94 15.80 -14.39
N GLU A 205 -13.99 16.18 -15.11
CA GLU A 205 -14.00 16.16 -16.58
C GLU A 205 -12.91 17.07 -17.15
N ALA A 206 -12.92 18.35 -16.77
CA ALA A 206 -11.96 19.33 -17.28
C ALA A 206 -10.52 18.94 -16.93
N GLY A 207 -10.30 18.54 -15.67
CA GLY A 207 -9.00 18.14 -15.16
C GLY A 207 -8.47 16.86 -15.78
N PHE A 208 -9.31 15.82 -15.93
CA PHE A 208 -8.90 14.58 -16.57
C PHE A 208 -8.54 14.80 -18.04
N LYS A 209 -9.38 15.52 -18.80
CA LYS A 209 -9.12 15.81 -20.21
C LYS A 209 -7.83 16.61 -20.41
N ALA A 210 -7.60 17.66 -19.62
CA ALA A 210 -6.38 18.47 -19.71
C ALA A 210 -5.12 17.70 -19.29
N THR A 211 -5.20 16.92 -18.20
CA THR A 211 -4.05 16.16 -17.70
C THR A 211 -3.73 14.98 -18.62
N CYS A 212 -4.71 14.22 -19.07
CA CYS A 212 -4.53 13.05 -19.94
C CYS A 212 -4.12 13.44 -21.37
N ALA A 213 -4.41 14.67 -21.82
CA ALA A 213 -3.84 15.23 -23.05
C ALA A 213 -2.34 15.54 -22.95
N TYR A 214 -1.76 15.64 -21.75
CA TYR A 214 -0.35 15.98 -21.55
C TYR A 214 0.55 14.76 -21.44
N GLN A 215 0.14 13.73 -20.70
CA GLN A 215 0.92 12.50 -20.52
C GLN A 215 0.02 11.41 -19.90
N PRO A 216 0.47 10.14 -19.83
CA PRO A 216 -0.29 9.07 -19.20
C PRO A 216 -0.73 9.42 -17.78
N ARG A 217 -1.89 8.89 -17.37
CA ARG A 217 -2.47 9.19 -16.05
C ARG A 217 -2.70 7.96 -15.20
N VAL A 218 -2.74 8.21 -13.90
CA VAL A 218 -3.33 7.31 -12.92
C VAL A 218 -4.48 8.04 -12.28
N ILE A 219 -5.69 7.54 -12.47
CA ILE A 219 -6.88 8.04 -11.77
C ILE A 219 -7.29 7.05 -10.71
N LYS A 220 -7.73 7.58 -9.56
CA LYS A 220 -8.04 6.79 -8.38
C LYS A 220 -9.07 7.52 -7.51
N GLN A 221 -10.01 6.78 -6.93
CA GLN A 221 -10.88 7.33 -5.90
C GLN A 221 -10.07 7.69 -4.64
N ASN A 222 -10.42 8.79 -3.98
CA ASN A 222 -9.67 9.34 -2.84
C ASN A 222 -9.53 8.35 -1.66
N ARG A 223 -10.56 7.52 -1.46
CA ARG A 223 -10.54 6.38 -0.54
C ARG A 223 -10.75 5.09 -1.32
N GLY A 224 -10.25 3.98 -0.80
CA GLY A 224 -10.24 2.68 -1.48
C GLY A 224 -8.86 2.05 -1.45
N SER A 225 -8.82 0.71 -1.54
CA SER A 225 -7.61 -0.10 -1.41
C SER A 225 -7.58 -1.21 -2.46
N ALA A 226 -6.56 -2.07 -2.42
CA ALA A 226 -6.46 -3.28 -3.26
C ALA A 226 -6.46 -3.04 -4.79
N GLY A 227 -6.21 -1.81 -5.26
CA GLY A 227 -6.14 -1.50 -6.69
C GLY A 227 -7.51 -1.26 -7.34
N GLU A 228 -8.60 -1.43 -6.61
CA GLU A 228 -9.97 -1.25 -7.11
C GLU A 228 -10.22 0.23 -7.46
N GLY A 229 -10.78 0.47 -8.64
CA GLY A 229 -11.01 1.82 -9.14
C GLY A 229 -9.71 2.63 -9.26
N ILE A 230 -8.58 1.96 -9.52
CA ILE A 230 -7.31 2.61 -9.87
C ILE A 230 -6.97 2.23 -11.30
N TRP A 231 -7.04 3.21 -12.20
CA TRP A 231 -6.80 3.00 -13.61
C TRP A 231 -5.51 3.66 -14.06
N LEU A 232 -4.70 2.91 -14.80
CA LEU A 232 -3.67 3.48 -15.67
C LEU A 232 -4.33 3.85 -17.01
N CYS A 233 -4.19 5.10 -17.42
CA CYS A 233 -4.82 5.66 -18.61
C CYS A 233 -3.76 6.05 -19.64
N TRP A 234 -3.88 5.53 -20.84
CA TRP A 234 -3.06 5.92 -21.99
C TRP A 234 -3.92 6.24 -23.19
N LEU A 235 -3.52 7.25 -23.97
CA LEU A 235 -4.14 7.52 -25.26
C LEU A 235 -3.92 6.35 -26.24
N TRP A 236 -4.96 6.01 -26.99
CA TRP A 236 -4.98 4.92 -27.96
C TRP A 236 -5.54 5.38 -29.30
N ASP A 237 -4.86 5.06 -30.38
CA ASP A 237 -5.38 5.20 -31.73
C ASP A 237 -6.22 3.97 -32.04
N LYS A 238 -7.54 4.12 -31.99
CA LYS A 238 -8.48 3.02 -32.23
C LYS A 238 -8.39 2.45 -33.65
N ALA A 239 -8.10 3.29 -34.64
CA ALA A 239 -8.08 2.87 -36.04
C ALA A 239 -6.81 2.09 -36.37
N ALA A 240 -5.67 2.53 -35.81
CA ALA A 240 -4.39 1.87 -35.99
C ALA A 240 -4.08 0.79 -34.93
N ASP A 241 -4.99 0.62 -33.96
CA ASP A 241 -4.86 -0.27 -32.80
C ASP A 241 -3.48 -0.19 -32.13
N LYS A 242 -3.08 1.04 -31.77
CA LYS A 242 -1.77 1.28 -31.16
C LYS A 242 -1.80 2.43 -30.17
N LYS A 243 -0.81 2.44 -29.28
CA LYS A 243 -0.61 3.52 -28.32
C LYS A 243 -0.24 4.82 -29.03
N VAL A 244 -0.81 5.93 -28.58
CA VAL A 244 -0.37 7.27 -28.98
C VAL A 244 0.87 7.63 -28.15
N GLU A 245 2.02 7.73 -28.81
CA GLU A 245 3.30 8.03 -28.14
C GLU A 245 3.55 9.53 -27.97
N ILE A 246 2.99 10.36 -28.86
CA ILE A 246 3.09 11.82 -28.79
C ILE A 246 1.76 12.38 -28.34
N TYR A 247 1.73 12.90 -27.12
CA TYR A 247 0.54 13.45 -26.50
C TYR A 247 0.20 14.84 -27.07
N PRO A 248 -1.09 15.23 -27.15
CA PRO A 248 -1.52 16.51 -27.71
C PRO A 248 -0.87 17.75 -27.08
N SER A 249 -0.68 17.74 -25.76
CA SER A 249 -0.17 18.88 -25.00
C SER A 249 1.34 18.74 -24.74
N LYS A 250 2.11 19.81 -24.94
CA LYS A 250 3.55 19.86 -24.58
C LYS A 250 3.78 20.35 -23.16
N ALA A 251 2.87 21.17 -22.64
CA ALA A 251 2.76 21.57 -21.25
C ALA A 251 1.35 21.30 -20.74
N LEU A 252 1.20 21.17 -19.41
CA LEU A 252 -0.10 20.94 -18.80
C LEU A 252 -1.07 22.07 -19.14
N GLY A 253 -2.22 21.72 -19.72
CA GLY A 253 -3.28 22.67 -20.07
C GLY A 253 -3.21 23.27 -21.48
N ASP A 254 -2.18 22.93 -22.29
CA ASP A 254 -2.09 23.43 -23.68
C ASP A 254 -3.23 22.94 -24.58
N SER A 255 -3.77 21.76 -24.29
CA SER A 255 -4.89 21.14 -25.00
C SER A 255 -5.71 20.29 -24.03
N SER A 256 -6.88 19.87 -24.49
CA SER A 256 -7.82 19.03 -23.75
C SER A 256 -8.32 17.92 -24.68
N LEU A 257 -8.54 16.73 -24.14
CA LEU A 257 -9.13 15.63 -24.90
C LEU A 257 -10.59 15.92 -25.26
N ALA A 258 -11.00 15.44 -26.42
CA ALA A 258 -12.39 15.37 -26.84
C ALA A 258 -13.11 14.16 -26.22
N ASP A 259 -14.44 14.16 -26.28
CA ASP A 259 -15.27 13.06 -25.76
C ASP A 259 -15.00 11.73 -26.46
N ASP A 260 -14.71 11.79 -27.76
CA ASP A 260 -14.50 10.65 -28.66
C ASP A 260 -13.04 10.19 -28.74
N ASP A 261 -12.10 10.92 -28.11
CA ASP A 261 -10.74 10.43 -27.92
C ASP A 261 -10.76 9.08 -27.20
N TYR A 262 -9.89 8.17 -27.64
CA TYR A 262 -9.92 6.79 -27.21
C TYR A 262 -8.76 6.49 -26.27
N ILE A 263 -9.06 5.78 -25.18
CA ILE A 263 -8.11 5.50 -24.11
C ILE A 263 -8.05 4.01 -23.82
N LYS A 264 -6.83 3.53 -23.63
CA LYS A 264 -6.52 2.24 -23.03
C LYS A 264 -6.47 2.41 -21.51
N LEU A 265 -7.23 1.58 -20.83
CA LEU A 265 -7.37 1.57 -19.38
C LEU A 265 -6.86 0.22 -18.85
N MET A 266 -6.07 0.24 -17.77
CA MET A 266 -5.72 -0.97 -17.03
C MET A 266 -6.07 -0.79 -15.57
N GLU A 267 -6.92 -1.66 -15.02
CA GLU A 267 -7.27 -1.62 -13.61
C GLU A 267 -6.18 -2.32 -12.78
N MET A 268 -5.75 -1.68 -11.69
CA MET A 268 -4.62 -2.17 -10.89
C MET A 268 -4.98 -3.36 -9.97
N ASN A 269 -6.25 -3.68 -9.79
CA ASN A 269 -6.68 -4.78 -8.91
C ASN A 269 -6.35 -6.16 -9.51
N ASP A 270 -6.51 -6.34 -10.83
CA ASP A 270 -6.30 -7.62 -11.53
C ASP A 270 -5.51 -7.48 -12.85
N ASN A 271 -5.13 -6.25 -13.23
CA ASN A 271 -4.42 -5.89 -14.47
C ASN A 271 -5.20 -6.16 -15.76
N HIS A 272 -6.52 -6.33 -15.70
CA HIS A 272 -7.31 -6.40 -16.92
C HIS A 272 -7.24 -5.07 -17.68
N VAL A 273 -7.45 -5.14 -18.99
CA VAL A 273 -7.38 -3.99 -19.89
C VAL A 273 -8.73 -3.78 -20.55
N GLU A 274 -9.21 -2.55 -20.51
CA GLU A 274 -10.42 -2.10 -21.20
C GLU A 274 -10.08 -0.94 -22.14
N TYR A 275 -10.92 -0.71 -23.15
CA TYR A 275 -10.73 0.36 -24.13
C TYR A 275 -12.01 1.15 -24.32
N HIS A 276 -11.99 2.42 -23.96
CA HIS A 276 -13.16 3.27 -23.90
C HIS A 276 -12.89 4.64 -24.52
N THR A 277 -13.96 5.31 -24.91
CA THR A 277 -13.89 6.75 -25.16
C THR A 277 -13.71 7.50 -23.84
N VAL A 278 -13.14 8.71 -23.91
CA VAL A 278 -13.02 9.60 -22.74
C VAL A 278 -14.39 9.84 -22.11
N LYS A 279 -15.44 10.00 -22.93
CA LYS A 279 -16.82 10.16 -22.45
C LYS A 279 -17.31 8.95 -21.65
N GLU A 280 -17.20 7.74 -22.21
CA GLU A 280 -17.61 6.51 -21.53
C GLU A 280 -16.92 6.37 -20.16
N PHE A 281 -15.61 6.65 -20.12
CA PHE A 281 -14.85 6.56 -18.88
C PHE A 281 -15.25 7.61 -17.84
N LEU A 282 -15.45 8.87 -18.24
CA LEU A 282 -15.90 9.91 -17.33
C LEU A 282 -17.31 9.63 -16.80
N THR A 283 -18.22 9.15 -17.65
CA THR A 283 -19.57 8.72 -17.21
C THR A 283 -19.47 7.56 -16.21
N PHE A 284 -18.61 6.57 -16.44
CA PHE A 284 -18.34 5.52 -15.44
C PHE A 284 -17.81 6.10 -14.12
N CYS A 285 -16.85 7.01 -14.18
CA CYS A 285 -16.27 7.64 -13.00
C CYS A 285 -17.29 8.48 -12.22
N VAL A 286 -18.26 9.13 -12.87
CA VAL A 286 -19.23 10.01 -12.19
C VAL A 286 -20.50 9.24 -11.79
N ASP A 287 -21.10 8.52 -12.71
CA ASP A 287 -22.46 7.96 -12.58
C ASP A 287 -22.47 6.43 -12.43
N GLY A 288 -21.35 5.75 -12.73
CA GLY A 288 -21.21 4.30 -12.62
C GLY A 288 -21.43 3.53 -13.93
N PRO A 289 -21.22 2.21 -13.93
CA PRO A 289 -21.20 1.38 -15.15
C PRO A 289 -22.56 1.22 -15.83
N ASP A 290 -23.66 1.37 -15.09
CA ASP A 290 -25.02 1.21 -15.61
C ASP A 290 -25.62 2.52 -16.16
N ALA A 291 -24.87 3.63 -16.06
CA ALA A 291 -25.36 4.93 -16.50
C ALA A 291 -25.46 5.02 -18.04
N PRO A 292 -26.46 5.75 -18.58
CA PRO A 292 -26.58 5.95 -20.02
C PRO A 292 -25.31 6.57 -20.61
N GLY A 293 -24.67 5.85 -21.53
CA GLY A 293 -23.44 6.31 -22.20
C GLY A 293 -22.13 5.91 -21.51
N ALA A 294 -22.15 5.16 -20.41
CA ALA A 294 -20.94 4.63 -19.78
C ALA A 294 -20.23 3.56 -20.62
N GLY A 295 -20.92 2.93 -21.58
CA GLY A 295 -20.40 1.79 -22.32
C GLY A 295 -20.63 0.47 -21.57
N LYS A 296 -19.74 -0.51 -21.73
CA LYS A 296 -19.80 -1.81 -21.03
C LYS A 296 -18.50 -2.05 -20.30
N TRP A 297 -18.57 -2.34 -19.01
CA TRP A 297 -17.40 -2.49 -18.13
C TRP A 297 -17.24 -3.94 -17.68
N ALA A 298 -16.01 -4.43 -17.68
CA ALA A 298 -15.63 -5.69 -17.05
C ALA A 298 -15.29 -5.50 -15.56
N SER A 299 -14.86 -4.29 -15.18
CA SER A 299 -14.57 -3.92 -13.79
C SER A 299 -15.73 -4.24 -12.84
N THR A 300 -15.38 -4.77 -11.67
CA THR A 300 -16.31 -4.97 -10.55
C THR A 300 -16.41 -3.73 -9.65
N PHE A 301 -15.57 -2.72 -9.88
CA PHE A 301 -15.62 -1.46 -9.15
C PHE A 301 -16.84 -0.63 -9.61
N PRO A 302 -17.61 -0.02 -8.69
CA PRO A 302 -18.89 0.62 -9.03
C PRO A 302 -18.78 1.96 -9.76
N GLY A 303 -17.57 2.46 -10.05
CA GLY A 303 -17.38 3.81 -10.56
C GLY A 303 -17.66 4.86 -9.47
N LYS A 304 -18.42 5.91 -9.78
CA LYS A 304 -18.98 6.85 -8.78
C LYS A 304 -17.93 7.43 -7.82
N TYR A 305 -16.83 7.94 -8.36
CA TYR A 305 -15.64 8.39 -7.66
C TYR A 305 -15.94 9.53 -6.68
N LEU A 306 -16.97 10.31 -6.97
CA LEU A 306 -17.38 11.48 -6.20
C LEU A 306 -18.35 11.13 -5.05
N GLU A 307 -18.90 9.91 -5.02
CA GLU A 307 -19.72 9.42 -3.92
C GLU A 307 -18.83 9.01 -2.73
N GLY A 308 -19.27 9.31 -1.50
CA GLY A 308 -18.58 8.94 -0.25
C GLY A 308 -17.32 9.76 0.11
N GLY A 309 -16.81 10.62 -0.78
CA GLY A 309 -15.60 11.42 -0.53
C GLY A 309 -15.78 12.57 0.47
N LYS A 310 -16.86 13.36 0.35
CA LYS A 310 -17.16 14.50 1.23
C LYS A 310 -17.58 14.06 2.63
N GLU A 311 -18.39 13.01 2.74
CA GLU A 311 -18.91 12.50 4.02
C GLU A 311 -17.84 11.75 4.83
N ALA A 312 -16.84 11.13 4.18
CA ALA A 312 -15.73 10.43 4.85
C ALA A 312 -14.55 11.36 5.23
N GLY A 313 -14.80 12.64 5.42
CA GLY A 313 -13.83 13.63 5.87
C GLY A 313 -12.80 14.07 4.82
N GLY A 314 -13.09 13.90 3.52
CA GLY A 314 -12.34 14.55 2.46
C GLY A 314 -12.49 16.05 2.59
N LYS A 315 -11.47 16.72 3.15
CA LYS A 315 -11.47 18.18 3.23
C LYS A 315 -11.18 18.74 1.84
N GLU A 316 -11.94 19.75 1.46
CA GLU A 316 -11.50 20.73 0.46
C GLU A 316 -10.18 21.32 0.99
N ALA A 317 -9.16 21.34 0.13
CA ALA A 317 -7.86 21.92 0.46
C ALA A 317 -7.95 23.45 0.53
#